data_AF-A0A0Q5XPI7-F1
#
_entry.id   AF-A0A0Q5XPI7-F1
#
_cell.length_a   1.000
_cell.length_b   1.000
_cell.length_c   1.000
_cell.angle_alpha   90.00
_cell.angle_beta   90.00
_cell.angle_gamma   90.00
#
_symmetry.space_group_name_H-M   'P 1'
#
loop_
_entity.id
_entity.type
_entity.pdbx_description
1 polymer ?
#
loop_
_entity_poly.entity_id
_entity_poly.type
_entity_poly.pdbx_seq_one_letter_code
_entity_poly.pdbx_strand_id
1 'polypeptide(L)'
;MITPDFLRIQLVDLRTRHPDAFDNARYVDVGVGWVPLVEDFLVSSPTSVDELKQKYGRLRISCSGDTDAVWLAHVLAEERSAHRCEVCGNPGFIRRPPPPLWSWWQCRCDEHASSDQLAWPRHPSVDVHPVRQIAGRWYQYDPVADLLVEVELPERWK
;
A
#
# COMPACT_ATOMS: atom_id res chain seq x y z
N MET A 1 -7.35 3.48 22.17
CA MET A 1 -7.99 4.48 21.29
C MET A 1 -8.46 3.75 20.05
N ILE A 2 -9.78 3.67 19.86
CA ILE A 2 -10.39 3.05 18.68
C ILE A 2 -10.21 4.06 17.55
N THR A 3 -9.44 3.71 16.52
CA THR A 3 -9.40 4.46 15.26
C THR A 3 -10.84 4.67 14.81
N PRO A 4 -11.30 5.88 14.41
CA PRO A 4 -12.68 6.02 13.95
C PRO A 4 -12.95 4.98 12.87
N ASP A 5 -14.04 4.22 13.02
CA ASP A 5 -14.41 3.15 12.10
C ASP A 5 -14.67 3.77 10.73
N PHE A 6 -13.70 3.66 9.84
CA PHE A 6 -13.87 3.96 8.43
C PHE A 6 -14.18 2.66 7.69
N LEU A 7 -14.85 2.81 6.56
CA LEU A 7 -15.19 1.66 5.73
C LEU A 7 -13.92 0.93 5.29
N ARG A 8 -13.94 -0.40 5.45
CA ARG A 8 -12.89 -1.30 5.00
C ARG A 8 -13.35 -2.09 3.80
N ILE A 9 -12.40 -2.49 2.96
CA ILE A 9 -12.66 -3.43 1.88
C ILE A 9 -13.15 -4.74 2.49
N GLN A 10 -14.30 -5.23 2.02
CA GLN A 10 -14.84 -6.50 2.50
C GLN A 10 -14.32 -7.65 1.63
N LEU A 11 -13.83 -8.70 2.28
CA LEU A 11 -13.34 -9.89 1.56
C LEU A 11 -14.45 -10.54 0.72
N VAL A 12 -15.71 -10.48 1.17
CA VAL A 12 -16.84 -11.01 0.39
C VAL A 12 -16.98 -10.28 -0.95
N ASP A 13 -16.85 -8.96 -0.98
CA ASP A 13 -16.95 -8.17 -2.22
C ASP A 13 -15.81 -8.49 -3.19
N LEU A 14 -14.60 -8.71 -2.65
CA LEU A 14 -13.44 -9.12 -3.44
C LEU A 14 -13.64 -10.52 -4.03
N ARG A 15 -14.12 -11.49 -3.23
CA ARG A 15 -14.44 -12.84 -3.71
C ARG A 15 -15.58 -12.86 -4.73
N THR A 16 -16.57 -11.98 -4.60
CA THR A 16 -17.65 -11.87 -5.58
C THR A 16 -17.14 -11.37 -6.93
N ARG A 17 -16.19 -10.44 -6.95
CA ARG A 17 -15.69 -9.81 -8.18
C ARG A 17 -14.49 -10.54 -8.79
N HIS A 18 -13.67 -11.15 -7.95
CA HIS A 18 -12.41 -11.80 -8.30
C HIS A 18 -12.26 -13.13 -7.55
N PRO A 19 -13.17 -14.10 -7.79
CA PRO A 19 -13.24 -15.33 -6.99
C PRO A 19 -11.92 -16.11 -6.99
N ASP A 20 -11.34 -16.34 -8.17
CA ASP A 20 -10.13 -17.15 -8.31
C ASP A 20 -8.92 -16.51 -7.60
N ALA A 21 -8.81 -15.19 -7.63
CA ALA A 21 -7.70 -14.48 -6.99
C ALA A 21 -7.79 -14.51 -5.45
N PHE A 22 -9.00 -14.52 -4.87
CA PHE A 22 -9.20 -14.41 -3.41
C PHE A 22 -9.71 -15.70 -2.75
N ASP A 23 -9.64 -16.85 -3.44
CA ASP A 23 -10.15 -18.11 -2.90
C ASP A 23 -9.43 -18.47 -1.59
N ASN A 24 -8.10 -18.34 -1.59
CA ASN A 24 -7.22 -18.62 -0.44
C ASN A 24 -7.12 -17.48 0.59
N ALA A 25 -7.73 -16.32 0.32
CA ALA A 25 -7.57 -15.14 1.16
C ALA A 25 -8.10 -15.37 2.58
N ARG A 26 -7.26 -15.16 3.59
CA ARG A 26 -7.63 -15.37 5.00
C ARG A 26 -8.24 -14.13 5.63
N TYR A 27 -7.70 -12.96 5.31
CA TYR A 27 -8.21 -11.69 5.82
C TYR A 27 -7.87 -10.52 4.89
N VAL A 28 -8.72 -9.51 4.96
CA VAL A 28 -8.58 -8.20 4.30
C VAL A 28 -8.85 -7.17 5.38
N ASP A 29 -7.84 -6.39 5.75
CA ASP A 29 -7.92 -5.32 6.75
C ASP A 29 -7.22 -4.06 6.23
N VAL A 30 -7.89 -3.44 5.26
CA VAL A 30 -7.45 -2.21 4.60
C VAL A 30 -8.66 -1.33 4.28
N GLY A 31 -8.44 -0.02 4.24
CA GLY A 31 -9.51 0.94 3.99
C GLY A 31 -9.98 0.98 2.54
N VAL A 32 -11.24 1.38 2.34
CA VAL A 32 -11.85 1.47 1.00
C VAL A 32 -11.18 2.50 0.09
N GLY A 33 -10.45 3.47 0.64
CA GLY A 33 -9.67 4.43 -0.14
C GLY A 33 -8.58 3.77 -0.99
N TRP A 34 -8.19 2.53 -0.68
CA TRP A 34 -7.23 1.76 -1.46
C TRP A 34 -7.86 0.77 -2.44
N VAL A 35 -9.19 0.73 -2.58
CA VAL A 35 -9.86 -0.12 -3.59
C VAL A 35 -9.25 0.08 -4.98
N PRO A 36 -9.08 1.31 -5.51
CA PRO A 36 -8.51 1.48 -6.85
C PRO A 36 -7.11 0.88 -7.01
N LEU A 37 -6.28 0.94 -5.97
CA LEU A 37 -4.94 0.35 -5.99
C LEU A 37 -4.97 -1.18 -6.05
N VAL A 38 -5.92 -1.78 -5.32
CA VAL A 38 -6.14 -3.23 -5.35
C VAL A 38 -6.71 -3.66 -6.70
N GLU A 39 -7.68 -2.94 -7.25
CA GLU A 39 -8.23 -3.24 -8.59
C GLU A 39 -7.17 -3.11 -9.69
N ASP A 40 -6.37 -2.03 -9.69
CA ASP A 40 -5.28 -1.84 -10.63
C ASP A 40 -4.26 -2.99 -10.57
N PHE A 41 -3.93 -3.44 -9.36
CA PHE A 41 -3.08 -4.62 -9.16
C PHE A 41 -3.72 -5.88 -9.75
N LEU A 42 -5.02 -6.10 -9.55
CA LEU A 42 -5.70 -7.31 -10.03
C LEU A 42 -5.74 -7.41 -11.57
N VAL A 43 -5.61 -6.30 -12.30
CA VAL A 43 -5.46 -6.32 -13.77
C VAL A 43 -4.23 -7.14 -14.21
N SER A 44 -3.17 -7.19 -13.40
CA SER A 44 -1.99 -8.03 -13.71
C SER A 44 -2.27 -9.52 -13.58
N SER A 45 -3.46 -9.92 -13.12
CA SER A 45 -3.90 -11.31 -12.97
C SER A 45 -2.97 -12.14 -12.07
N PRO A 46 -2.82 -11.79 -10.78
CA PRO A 46 -2.09 -12.63 -9.84
C PRO A 46 -2.76 -14.00 -9.70
N THR A 47 -1.96 -15.04 -9.49
CA THR A 47 -2.45 -16.42 -9.30
C THR A 47 -3.23 -16.55 -8.00
N SER A 48 -2.80 -15.86 -6.94
CA SER A 48 -3.54 -15.80 -5.67
C SER A 48 -3.23 -14.52 -4.91
N VAL A 49 -4.17 -14.08 -4.09
CA VAL A 49 -4.03 -13.05 -3.06
C VAL A 49 -4.44 -13.66 -1.74
N ASP A 50 -3.48 -13.80 -0.82
CA ASP A 50 -3.66 -14.50 0.44
C ASP A 50 -4.06 -13.53 1.58
N GLU A 51 -3.53 -12.30 1.54
CA GLU A 51 -3.77 -11.27 2.54
C GLU A 51 -3.68 -9.87 1.94
N LEU A 52 -4.58 -8.98 2.37
CA LEU A 52 -4.44 -7.53 2.21
C LEU A 52 -4.44 -6.90 3.59
N LYS A 53 -3.36 -6.18 3.93
CA LYS A 53 -3.22 -5.60 5.26
C LYS A 53 -2.56 -4.24 5.26
N GLN A 54 -2.85 -3.49 6.29
CA GLN A 54 -2.16 -2.27 6.60
C GLN A 54 -0.89 -2.57 7.41
N LYS A 55 0.27 -2.03 6.97
CA LYS A 55 1.52 -2.10 7.74
C LYS A 55 2.35 -0.85 7.55
N TYR A 56 2.70 -0.18 8.65
CA TYR A 56 3.49 1.06 8.67
C TYR A 56 2.93 2.19 7.80
N GLY A 57 1.61 2.35 7.75
CA GLY A 57 0.97 3.38 6.94
C GLY A 57 0.75 2.96 5.47
N ARG A 58 1.04 1.72 5.10
CA ARG A 58 1.02 1.27 3.70
C ARG A 58 0.18 0.02 3.52
N LEU A 59 -0.34 -0.17 2.31
CA LEU A 59 -0.88 -1.43 1.83
C LEU A 59 0.26 -2.46 1.77
N ARG A 60 -0.03 -3.66 2.23
CA ARG A 60 0.77 -4.86 2.01
C ARG A 60 -0.09 -5.93 1.40
N ILE A 61 0.41 -6.49 0.31
CA ILE A 61 -0.25 -7.54 -0.45
C ILE A 61 0.59 -8.79 -0.31
N SER A 62 0.02 -9.85 0.27
CA SER A 62 0.58 -11.19 0.19
C SER A 62 -0.07 -11.89 -1.00
N CYS A 63 0.69 -12.24 -2.02
CA CYS A 63 0.17 -12.83 -3.25
C CYS A 63 1.19 -13.78 -3.90
N SER A 64 0.70 -14.59 -4.84
CA SER A 64 1.50 -15.38 -5.77
C SER A 64 1.26 -14.93 -7.20
N GLY A 65 2.28 -15.02 -8.05
CA GLY A 65 2.18 -14.71 -9.47
C GLY A 65 3.40 -15.17 -10.24
N ASP A 66 3.19 -15.49 -11.51
CA ASP A 66 4.18 -16.18 -12.34
C ASP A 66 4.85 -15.26 -13.38
N THR A 67 4.55 -13.96 -13.33
CA THR A 67 5.08 -12.98 -14.30
C THR A 67 5.67 -11.75 -13.62
N ASP A 68 6.67 -11.15 -14.26
CA ASP A 68 7.26 -9.88 -13.82
C ASP A 68 6.20 -8.76 -13.75
N ALA A 69 5.19 -8.80 -14.61
CA ALA A 69 4.09 -7.85 -14.62
C ALA A 69 3.29 -7.88 -13.30
N VAL A 70 3.07 -9.06 -12.72
CA VAL A 70 2.41 -9.19 -11.40
C VAL A 70 3.26 -8.56 -10.31
N TRP A 71 4.57 -8.81 -10.32
CA TRP A 71 5.46 -8.26 -9.30
C TRP A 71 5.67 -6.75 -9.43
N LEU A 72 5.67 -6.22 -10.65
CA LEU A 72 5.69 -4.78 -10.89
C LEU A 72 4.40 -4.12 -10.40
N ALA A 73 3.24 -4.69 -10.73
CA ALA A 73 1.95 -4.18 -10.27
C ALA A 73 1.81 -4.25 -8.74
N HIS A 74 2.29 -5.35 -8.14
CA HIS A 74 2.34 -5.56 -6.69
C HIS A 74 3.12 -4.44 -5.99
N VAL A 75 4.37 -4.20 -6.41
CA VAL A 75 5.21 -3.18 -5.79
C VAL A 75 4.64 -1.79 -6.03
N LEU A 76 4.12 -1.51 -7.23
CA LEU A 76 3.51 -0.23 -7.55
C LEU A 76 2.29 0.07 -6.66
N ALA A 77 1.41 -0.91 -6.44
CA ALA A 77 0.26 -0.74 -5.55
C ALA A 77 0.68 -0.47 -4.09
N GLU A 78 1.68 -1.19 -3.58
CA GLU A 78 2.22 -0.95 -2.24
C GLU A 78 2.88 0.45 -2.11
N GLU A 79 3.66 0.89 -3.10
CA GLU A 79 4.30 2.21 -3.06
C GLU A 79 3.25 3.34 -3.18
N ARG A 80 2.28 3.23 -4.10
CA ARG A 80 1.18 4.20 -4.25
C ARG A 80 0.39 4.40 -2.96
N SER A 81 0.17 3.34 -2.20
CA SER A 81 -0.59 3.41 -0.93
C SER A 81 0.04 4.32 0.12
N ALA A 82 1.36 4.54 0.06
CA ALA A 82 2.07 5.45 0.95
C ALA A 82 1.71 6.93 0.73
N HIS A 83 1.05 7.24 -0.39
CA HIS A 83 0.68 8.58 -0.83
C HIS A 83 -0.82 8.81 -0.93
N ARG A 84 -1.63 7.79 -0.63
CA ARG A 84 -3.09 7.85 -0.75
C ARG A 84 -3.76 7.53 0.57
N CYS A 85 -4.73 8.36 0.95
CA CYS A 85 -5.51 8.18 2.15
C CYS A 85 -6.22 6.83 2.13
N GLU A 86 -6.02 6.03 3.19
CA GLU A 86 -6.69 4.72 3.33
C GLU A 86 -8.22 4.83 3.39
N VAL A 87 -8.75 6.00 3.77
CA VAL A 87 -10.19 6.22 3.93
C VAL A 87 -10.85 6.62 2.61
N CYS A 88 -10.33 7.62 1.91
CA CYS A 88 -10.97 8.19 0.71
C CYS A 88 -10.17 8.08 -0.58
N GLY A 89 -8.92 7.63 -0.54
CA GLY A 89 -8.07 7.46 -1.74
C GLY A 89 -7.43 8.74 -2.30
N ASN A 90 -7.82 9.91 -1.78
CA ASN A 90 -7.19 11.20 -2.11
C ASN A 90 -5.72 11.25 -1.63
N PRO A 91 -4.90 12.19 -2.12
CA PRO A 91 -3.54 12.39 -1.61
C PRO A 91 -3.48 12.48 -0.08
N GLY A 92 -2.55 11.75 0.51
CA GLY A 92 -2.40 11.64 1.95
C GLY A 92 -0.95 11.43 2.38
N PHE A 93 -0.72 11.46 3.68
CA PHE A 93 0.61 11.30 4.26
C PHE A 93 0.60 10.23 5.35
N ILE A 94 1.67 9.44 5.41
CA ILE A 94 1.95 8.60 6.56
C ILE A 94 2.31 9.51 7.73
N ARG A 95 1.56 9.41 8.82
CA ARG A 95 1.83 10.15 10.06
C ARG A 95 2.27 9.17 11.15
N ARG A 96 3.42 9.46 11.77
CA ARG A 96 4.00 8.61 12.82
C ARG A 96 3.88 9.31 14.17
N PRO A 97 3.36 8.64 15.22
CA PRO A 97 3.34 9.20 16.56
C PRO A 97 4.77 9.48 17.06
N PRO A 98 5.06 10.68 17.59
CA PRO A 98 6.36 10.97 18.18
C PRO A 98 6.53 10.20 19.50
N PRO A 99 7.75 9.76 19.85
CA PRO A 99 8.01 9.18 21.17
C PRO A 99 7.57 10.14 22.30
N PRO A 100 6.98 9.65 23.41
CA PRO A 100 6.82 8.24 23.80
C PRO A 100 5.49 7.60 23.32
N LEU A 101 4.75 8.24 22.40
CA LEU A 101 3.47 7.70 21.93
C LEU A 101 3.69 6.49 21.02
N TRP A 102 3.00 5.40 21.33
CA TRP A 102 2.99 4.17 20.52
C TRP A 102 1.60 3.98 19.94
N SER A 103 1.46 4.28 18.65
CA SER A 103 0.21 4.12 17.91
C SER A 103 0.48 3.57 16.52
N TRP A 104 -0.55 2.98 15.91
CA TRP A 104 -0.50 2.48 14.55
C TRP A 104 -0.33 3.64 13.57
N TRP A 105 0.59 3.46 12.62
CA TRP A 105 0.81 4.46 11.57
C TRP A 105 -0.29 4.31 10.55
N GLN A 106 -0.73 5.40 9.95
CA GLN A 106 -1.80 5.41 8.96
C GLN A 106 -1.47 6.44 7.88
N CYS A 107 -1.84 6.16 6.62
CA CYS A 107 -1.76 7.14 5.55
C CYS A 107 -3.11 7.81 5.40
N ARG A 108 -3.17 9.11 5.72
CA ARG A 108 -4.43 9.87 5.74
C ARG A 108 -4.24 11.27 5.16
N CYS A 109 -5.29 11.76 4.50
CA CYS A 109 -5.41 13.19 4.23
C CYS A 109 -5.76 13.93 5.53
N ASP A 110 -5.65 15.26 5.50
CA ASP A 110 -5.90 16.08 6.68
C ASP A 110 -7.36 16.02 7.16
N GLU A 111 -8.31 15.78 6.24
CA GLU A 111 -9.74 15.61 6.57
C GLU A 111 -10.04 14.34 7.39
N HIS A 112 -9.28 13.26 7.15
CA HIS A 112 -9.48 11.98 7.83
C HIS A 112 -8.47 11.73 8.96
N ALA A 113 -7.47 12.61 9.12
CA ALA A 113 -6.54 12.57 10.23
C ALA A 113 -7.25 13.02 11.52
N SER A 114 -7.00 12.32 12.63
CA SER A 114 -7.40 12.82 13.94
C SER A 114 -6.63 14.08 14.31
N SER A 115 -7.11 14.84 15.29
CA SER A 115 -6.40 16.01 15.84
C SER A 115 -4.97 15.66 16.27
N ASP A 116 -4.77 14.49 16.88
CA ASP A 116 -3.44 14.00 17.26
C ASP A 116 -2.57 13.73 16.02
N GLN A 117 -3.11 13.05 15.01
CA GLN A 117 -2.40 12.74 13.78
C GLN A 117 -1.98 14.01 13.03
N LEU A 118 -2.83 15.04 13.01
CA LEU A 118 -2.51 16.33 12.41
C LEU A 118 -1.30 16.99 13.10
N ALA A 119 -1.16 16.82 14.41
CA ALA A 119 -0.03 17.31 15.20
C ALA A 119 1.25 16.45 15.05
N TRP A 120 1.14 15.22 14.54
CA TRP A 120 2.30 14.34 14.33
C TRP A 120 3.09 14.74 13.07
N PRO A 121 4.42 14.55 13.07
CA PRO A 121 5.22 14.77 11.89
C PRO A 121 4.83 13.80 10.77
N ARG A 122 4.93 14.29 9.53
CA ARG A 122 4.87 13.43 8.34
C ARG A 122 6.08 12.51 8.35
N HIS A 123 5.86 11.22 8.10
CA HIS A 123 6.92 10.24 8.14
C HIS A 123 7.77 10.34 6.86
N PRO A 124 9.11 10.42 6.94
CA PRO A 124 9.97 10.65 5.78
C PRO A 124 9.94 9.52 4.76
N SER A 125 9.37 8.35 5.09
CA SER A 125 9.17 7.28 4.10
C SER A 125 8.22 7.65 2.97
N VAL A 126 7.52 8.78 3.02
CA VAL A 126 6.81 9.31 1.85
C VAL A 126 7.78 10.05 0.91
N ASP A 127 8.88 10.58 1.44
CA ASP A 127 9.90 11.30 0.67
C ASP A 127 11.07 10.39 0.25
N VAL A 128 11.18 9.23 0.89
CA VAL A 128 12.21 8.21 0.60
C VAL A 128 11.55 7.04 -0.12
N HIS A 129 11.82 6.94 -1.42
CA HIS A 129 11.39 5.82 -2.27
C HIS A 129 12.51 4.78 -2.32
N PRO A 130 12.43 3.69 -1.53
CA PRO A 130 13.48 2.69 -1.52
C PRO A 130 13.56 1.99 -2.87
N VAL A 131 14.78 1.67 -3.31
CA VAL A 131 14.96 0.80 -4.47
C VAL A 131 14.52 -0.62 -4.11
N ARG A 132 13.66 -1.21 -4.95
CA ARG A 132 13.10 -2.55 -4.82
C ARG A 132 13.70 -3.45 -5.90
N GLN A 133 14.12 -4.65 -5.50
CA GLN A 133 14.53 -5.67 -6.47
C GLN A 133 13.30 -6.46 -6.92
N ILE A 134 13.07 -6.57 -8.23
CA ILE A 134 11.95 -7.26 -8.86
C ILE A 134 12.50 -8.07 -10.03
N ALA A 135 12.30 -9.38 -10.03
CA ALA A 135 12.77 -10.29 -11.10
C ALA A 135 14.25 -10.08 -11.49
N GLY A 136 15.12 -9.83 -10.51
CA GLY A 136 16.56 -9.61 -10.73
C GLY A 136 16.95 -8.20 -11.20
N ARG A 137 15.98 -7.31 -11.44
CA ARG A 137 16.21 -5.89 -11.79
C ARG A 137 15.87 -4.97 -10.61
N TRP A 138 16.30 -3.72 -10.69
CA TRP A 138 16.12 -2.73 -9.63
C TRP A 138 15.20 -1.61 -10.08
N TYR A 139 14.22 -1.28 -9.24
CA TYR A 139 13.23 -0.27 -9.55
C TYR A 139 13.07 0.72 -8.40
N GLN A 140 12.81 1.97 -8.74
CA GLN A 140 12.44 3.02 -7.81
C GLN A 140 11.09 3.61 -8.22
N TYR A 141 10.21 3.85 -7.25
CA TYR A 141 8.94 4.52 -7.51
C TYR A 141 9.16 6.01 -7.74
N ASP A 142 8.67 6.52 -8.87
CA ASP A 142 8.60 7.93 -9.20
C ASP A 142 7.17 8.43 -8.92
N PRO A 143 6.95 9.24 -7.86
CA PRO A 143 5.62 9.74 -7.50
C PRO A 143 5.08 10.78 -8.49
N VAL A 144 5.93 11.43 -9.30
CA VAL A 144 5.51 12.42 -10.30
C VAL A 144 4.99 11.71 -11.54
N ALA A 145 5.71 10.69 -11.99
CA ALA A 145 5.28 9.87 -13.12
C ALA A 145 4.22 8.83 -12.74
N ASP A 146 4.08 8.51 -11.45
CA ASP A 146 3.22 7.45 -10.89
C ASP A 146 3.56 6.05 -11.46
N LEU A 147 4.86 5.77 -11.57
CA LEU A 147 5.42 4.59 -12.22
C LEU A 147 6.63 4.04 -11.46
N LEU A 148 6.94 2.76 -11.67
CA LEU A 148 8.22 2.19 -11.31
C LEU A 148 9.23 2.43 -12.43
N VAL A 149 10.32 3.10 -12.12
CA VAL A 149 11.42 3.39 -13.05
C VAL A 149 12.56 2.42 -12.76
N GLU A 150 13.04 1.72 -13.79
CA GLU A 150 14.22 0.85 -13.67
C GLU A 150 15.46 1.72 -13.39
N VAL A 151 16.29 1.30 -12.42
CA VAL A 151 17.50 2.00 -12.00
C VAL A 151 18.69 1.03 -11.96
N GLU A 152 19.90 1.57 -11.95
CA GLU A 152 21.10 0.75 -11.77
C GLU A 152 21.17 0.12 -10.37
N LEU A 153 21.94 -0.98 -10.25
CA LEU A 153 22.24 -1.62 -8.96
C LEU A 153 22.73 -0.57 -7.94
N PRO A 154 22.00 -0.38 -6.82
CA PRO A 154 22.40 0.62 -5.84
C PRO A 154 23.78 0.31 -5.28
N GLU A 155 24.63 1.34 -5.09
CA GLU A 155 26.02 1.17 -4.63
C GLU A 155 26.17 0.36 -3.35
N ARG A 156 25.20 0.45 -2.43
CA ARG A 156 25.18 -0.34 -1.18
C ARG A 156 25.13 -1.87 -1.41
N TRP A 157 24.83 -2.31 -2.63
CA TRP A 157 24.73 -3.71 -3.05
C TRP A 157 25.68 -4.04 -4.21
N LYS A 158 26.54 -3.10 -4.64
CA LYS A 158 27.68 -3.38 -5.53
C LYS A 158 28.80 -4.05 -4.72
#